data_AF-A0A2D6CVK4-F1
#
_entry.id   AF-A0A2D6CVK4-F1
#
_cell.length_a   1.000
_cell.length_b   1.000
_cell.length_c   1.000
_cell.angle_alpha   90.00
_cell.angle_beta   90.00
_cell.angle_gamma   90.00
#
_symmetry.space_group_name_H-M   'P 1'
#
loop_
_entity.id
_entity.type
_entity.pdbx_description
1 polymer ?
#
loop_
_entity_poly.entity_id
_entity_poly.type
_entity_poly.pdbx_seq_one_letter_code
_entity_poly.pdbx_strand_id
1 'polypeptide(L)'
;MRRDSPDLDAGAAFENTGTTPVHLHFGSNRASANQPLARLYGQWDGNIVAQIAFVSGSVVGNKDRGEVAFYTSPSGPATYECGRFGDEGGLYFRAVSGNPGVDEGYAAIFSKLVDGEAHVFAQDQEDVTPVSSLSHVEGEWVFRSENVRTGRAVTIHVERFVRRVEELSGKTLITKSDAA
;
A
#
# COMPACT_ATOMS: atom_id res chain seq x y z
N MET A 1 22.49 -1.99 -34.45
CA MET A 1 22.61 -3.32 -33.81
C MET A 1 21.19 -3.85 -33.64
N ARG A 2 20.76 -4.81 -34.48
CA ARG A 2 19.46 -5.47 -34.29
C ARG A 2 19.58 -6.28 -33.02
N ARG A 3 18.70 -6.03 -32.06
CA ARG A 3 18.60 -6.81 -30.84
C ARG A 3 17.67 -7.96 -31.20
N ASP A 4 18.24 -9.10 -31.59
CA ASP A 4 17.48 -10.33 -31.74
C ASP A 4 17.14 -10.78 -30.32
N SER A 5 15.94 -10.45 -29.86
CA SER A 5 15.40 -10.95 -28.62
C SER A 5 14.96 -12.40 -28.87
N PRO A 6 15.36 -13.37 -28.03
CA PRO A 6 14.85 -14.73 -28.16
C PRO A 6 13.35 -14.73 -27.86
N ASP A 7 12.52 -15.03 -28.86
CA ASP A 7 11.09 -15.27 -28.68
C ASP A 7 10.90 -16.67 -28.09
N LEU A 8 10.30 -16.74 -26.90
CA LEU A 8 10.02 -17.99 -26.20
C LEU A 8 8.51 -18.28 -26.32
N ASP A 9 8.16 -19.32 -27.07
CA ASP A 9 6.78 -19.65 -27.47
C ASP A 9 5.90 -20.15 -26.29
N ALA A 10 6.51 -20.71 -25.25
CA ALA A 10 5.80 -21.32 -24.10
C ALA A 10 6.42 -21.01 -22.71
N GLY A 11 7.34 -20.04 -22.63
CA GLY A 11 7.99 -19.62 -21.38
C GLY A 11 9.47 -20.01 -21.25
N ALA A 12 10.08 -19.65 -20.11
CA ALA A 12 11.48 -19.91 -19.78
C ALA A 12 11.57 -20.62 -18.42
N ALA A 13 12.37 -21.67 -18.31
CA ALA A 13 12.66 -22.34 -17.05
C ALA A 13 14.12 -22.10 -16.65
N PHE A 14 14.35 -21.74 -15.38
CA PHE A 14 15.66 -21.65 -14.75
C PHE A 14 15.67 -22.57 -13.54
N GLU A 15 16.35 -23.71 -13.64
CA GLU A 15 16.28 -24.76 -12.63
C GLU A 15 17.68 -25.17 -12.15
N ASN A 16 17.77 -25.48 -10.86
CA ASN A 16 18.89 -26.19 -10.25
C ASN A 16 18.31 -27.36 -9.44
N THR A 17 18.66 -28.58 -9.81
CA THR A 17 18.16 -29.81 -9.15
C THR A 17 18.89 -30.11 -7.82
N GLY A 18 19.87 -29.27 -7.43
CA GLY A 18 20.55 -29.32 -6.15
C GLY A 18 19.82 -28.54 -5.04
N THR A 19 20.53 -28.21 -3.97
CA THR A 19 19.98 -27.50 -2.79
C THR A 19 20.30 -26.01 -2.75
N THR A 20 21.10 -25.49 -3.69
CA THR A 20 21.44 -24.07 -3.75
C THR A 20 20.38 -23.26 -4.51
N PRO A 21 20.05 -22.03 -4.09
CA PRO A 21 19.00 -21.26 -4.74
C PRO A 21 19.37 -20.87 -6.18
N VAL A 22 18.37 -20.83 -7.05
CA VAL A 22 18.45 -20.15 -8.34
C VAL A 22 18.18 -18.67 -8.11
N HIS A 23 19.08 -17.81 -8.60
CA HIS A 23 18.94 -16.36 -8.48
C HIS A 23 18.79 -15.73 -9.86
N LEU A 24 17.90 -14.75 -9.95
CA LEU A 24 17.90 -13.78 -11.05
C LEU A 24 18.55 -12.50 -10.54
N HIS A 25 19.77 -12.22 -11.00
CA HIS A 25 20.55 -11.08 -10.56
C HIS A 25 20.38 -9.90 -11.51
N PHE A 26 19.94 -8.77 -10.97
CA PHE A 26 19.81 -7.51 -11.69
C PHE A 26 20.80 -6.48 -11.15
N GLY A 27 21.64 -5.91 -12.02
CA GLY A 27 22.62 -4.88 -11.64
C GLY A 27 22.55 -3.67 -12.55
N SER A 28 22.17 -2.50 -12.01
CA SER A 28 22.19 -1.23 -12.73
C SER A 28 22.77 -0.11 -11.86
N ASN A 29 23.87 0.50 -12.29
CA ASN A 29 24.46 1.63 -11.58
C ASN A 29 23.76 2.94 -11.97
N ARG A 30 22.62 3.21 -11.34
CA ARG A 30 21.82 4.41 -11.59
C ARG A 30 22.50 5.66 -11.02
N ALA A 31 22.46 6.77 -11.77
CA ALA A 31 23.09 8.03 -11.35
C ALA A 31 22.40 8.65 -10.12
N SER A 32 21.08 8.49 -9.99
CA SER A 32 20.26 9.04 -8.92
C SER A 32 19.51 7.95 -8.14
N ALA A 33 19.12 8.26 -6.91
CA ALA A 33 18.16 7.46 -6.14
C ALA A 33 16.76 7.53 -6.78
N ASN A 34 15.85 6.67 -6.31
CA ASN A 34 14.46 6.55 -6.77
C ASN A 34 14.36 6.17 -8.25
N GLN A 35 15.34 5.42 -8.75
CA GLN A 35 15.39 4.95 -10.12
C GLN A 35 15.30 3.42 -10.17
N PRO A 36 14.49 2.85 -11.07
CA PRO A 36 14.42 1.40 -11.21
C PRO A 36 15.76 0.80 -11.61
N LEU A 37 16.19 -0.18 -10.82
CA LEU A 37 17.35 -1.03 -11.05
C LEU A 37 17.01 -2.18 -12.01
N ALA A 38 15.79 -2.69 -11.91
CA ALA A 38 15.21 -3.67 -12.81
C ALA A 38 13.69 -3.55 -12.87
N ARG A 39 13.10 -4.08 -13.94
CA ARG A 39 11.66 -4.12 -14.16
C ARG A 39 11.25 -5.44 -14.81
N LEU A 40 10.10 -5.95 -14.38
CA LEU A 40 9.34 -7.00 -15.03
C LEU A 40 8.10 -6.34 -15.64
N TYR A 41 7.84 -6.56 -16.92
CA TYR A 41 6.77 -5.87 -17.65
C TYR A 41 5.69 -6.85 -18.12
N GLY A 42 4.42 -6.50 -17.88
CA GLY A 42 3.27 -7.05 -18.56
C GLY A 42 2.85 -6.10 -19.68
N GLN A 43 2.81 -6.60 -20.92
CA GLN A 43 2.45 -5.82 -22.09
C GLN A 43 1.18 -6.37 -22.75
N TRP A 44 0.36 -5.47 -23.28
CA TRP A 44 -0.78 -5.80 -24.13
C TRP A 44 -0.84 -4.80 -25.28
N ASP A 45 -0.96 -5.29 -26.51
CA ASP A 45 -1.05 -4.48 -27.73
C ASP A 45 0.04 -3.39 -27.83
N GLY A 46 1.29 -3.78 -27.54
CA GLY A 46 2.46 -2.89 -27.56
C GLY A 46 2.59 -1.95 -26.35
N ASN A 47 1.58 -1.87 -25.49
CA ASN A 47 1.57 -1.00 -24.31
C ASN A 47 2.00 -1.78 -23.06
N ILE A 48 2.78 -1.16 -22.19
CA ILE A 48 3.02 -1.70 -20.83
C ILE A 48 1.78 -1.39 -19.99
N VAL A 49 1.14 -2.42 -19.47
CA VAL A 49 -0.10 -2.30 -18.67
C VAL A 49 0.10 -2.68 -17.20
N ALA A 50 1.14 -3.45 -16.90
CA ALA A 50 1.52 -3.83 -15.54
C ALA A 50 3.05 -3.89 -15.41
N GLN A 51 3.58 -3.58 -14.23
CA GLN A 51 5.02 -3.64 -13.98
C GLN A 51 5.31 -3.91 -12.49
N ILE A 52 6.34 -4.73 -12.24
CA ILE A 52 7.03 -4.82 -10.95
C ILE A 52 8.41 -4.22 -11.13
N ALA A 53 8.82 -3.34 -10.23
CA ALA A 53 10.15 -2.71 -10.28
C ALA A 53 10.91 -2.88 -8.97
N PHE A 54 12.21 -3.18 -9.11
CA PHE A 54 13.18 -3.00 -8.04
C PHE A 54 13.74 -1.60 -8.16
N VAL A 55 13.59 -0.78 -7.12
CA VAL A 55 13.90 0.65 -7.14
C VAL A 55 14.99 0.96 -6.13
N SER A 56 15.97 1.77 -6.50
CA SER A 56 16.91 2.30 -5.51
C SER A 56 16.21 3.33 -4.63
N GLY A 57 16.37 3.27 -3.32
CA GLY A 57 15.96 4.38 -2.45
C GLY A 57 17.08 5.36 -2.20
N SER A 58 16.83 6.32 -1.32
CA SER A 58 17.76 7.40 -0.98
C SER A 58 18.07 7.39 0.50
N VAL A 59 19.35 7.41 0.87
CA VAL A 59 19.82 8.06 2.10
C VAL A 59 20.90 9.07 1.76
N VAL A 60 21.24 9.96 2.70
CA VAL A 60 22.39 10.84 2.52
C VAL A 60 23.64 9.99 2.27
N GLY A 61 24.16 10.04 1.05
CA GLY A 61 25.43 9.40 0.67
C GLY A 61 25.35 8.08 -0.08
N ASN A 62 24.21 7.38 -0.14
CA ASN A 62 24.08 6.15 -0.96
C ASN A 62 22.63 5.83 -1.39
N LYS A 63 22.47 4.75 -2.17
CA LYS A 63 21.22 4.36 -2.86
C LYS A 63 20.63 3.06 -2.32
N ASP A 64 20.96 2.72 -1.08
CA ASP A 64 20.87 1.34 -0.58
C ASP A 64 19.52 1.00 0.06
N ARG A 65 18.63 1.99 0.21
CA ARG A 65 17.24 1.79 0.67
C ARG A 65 16.38 1.18 -0.43
N GLY A 66 16.69 -0.04 -0.85
CA GLY A 66 15.97 -0.71 -1.93
C GLY A 66 14.47 -0.84 -1.66
N GLU A 67 13.66 -0.60 -2.67
CA GLU A 67 12.20 -0.72 -2.63
C GLU A 67 11.70 -1.65 -3.73
N VAL A 68 10.53 -2.25 -3.53
CA VAL A 68 9.82 -3.01 -4.57
C VAL A 68 8.47 -2.35 -4.81
N ALA A 69 8.27 -1.84 -6.03
CA ALA A 69 7.10 -1.06 -6.39
C ALA A 69 6.27 -1.74 -7.50
N PHE A 70 4.96 -1.64 -7.37
CA PHE A 70 3.97 -2.17 -8.29
C PHE A 70 3.32 -1.03 -9.07
N TYR A 71 3.20 -1.21 -10.39
CA TYR A 71 2.60 -0.22 -11.27
C TYR A 71 1.53 -0.88 -12.14
N THR A 72 0.42 -0.18 -12.32
CA THR A 72 -0.69 -0.58 -13.20
C THR A 72 -1.14 0.60 -14.05
N SER A 73 -1.69 0.31 -15.22
CA SER A 73 -2.33 1.32 -16.06
C SER A 73 -3.83 1.38 -15.76
N PRO A 74 -4.40 2.54 -15.40
CA PRO A 74 -5.85 2.70 -15.28
C PRO A 74 -6.53 2.70 -16.66
N SER A 75 -5.81 3.11 -17.71
CA SER A 75 -6.23 3.00 -19.11
C SER A 75 -5.05 3.29 -20.05
N GLY A 76 -4.81 2.40 -21.03
CA GLY A 76 -3.83 2.64 -22.10
C GLY A 76 -2.35 2.54 -21.68
N PRO A 77 -1.44 3.36 -22.28
CA PRO A 77 0.02 3.14 -22.20
C PRO A 77 0.69 3.59 -20.90
N ALA A 78 0.02 4.38 -20.07
CA ALA A 78 0.65 5.00 -18.91
C ALA A 78 0.44 4.15 -17.66
N THR A 79 1.54 3.64 -17.09
CA THR A 79 1.50 2.98 -15.79
C THR A 79 1.79 3.96 -14.66
N TYR A 80 1.06 3.84 -13.55
CA TYR A 80 1.27 4.58 -12.32
C TYR A 80 1.55 3.61 -11.19
N GLU A 81 2.38 4.01 -10.24
CA GLU A 81 2.59 3.22 -9.03
C GLU A 81 1.28 3.12 -8.24
N CYS A 82 0.90 1.92 -7.80
CA CYS A 82 -0.28 1.69 -6.96
C CYS A 82 0.09 1.30 -5.52
N GLY A 83 1.26 0.70 -5.33
CA GLY A 83 1.80 0.40 -4.00
C GLY A 83 3.26 -0.02 -4.03
N ARG A 84 3.89 -0.06 -2.86
CA ARG A 84 5.29 -0.45 -2.69
C ARG A 84 5.57 -1.08 -1.33
N PHE A 85 6.57 -1.95 -1.30
CA PHE A 85 7.28 -2.28 -0.06
C PHE A 85 8.41 -1.28 0.12
N GLY A 86 8.34 -0.50 1.20
CA GLY A 86 9.37 0.46 1.57
C GLY A 86 10.53 -0.20 2.32
N ASP A 87 11.65 0.51 2.39
CA ASP A 87 12.88 0.05 3.02
C ASP A 87 12.77 -0.12 4.55
N GLU A 88 11.75 0.48 5.16
CA GLU A 88 11.45 0.35 6.60
C GLU A 88 10.46 -0.79 6.89
N GLY A 89 10.17 -1.65 5.90
CA GLY A 89 9.32 -2.83 6.07
C GLY A 89 7.82 -2.57 5.96
N GLY A 90 7.41 -1.34 5.64
CA GLY A 90 6.01 -0.97 5.43
C GLY A 90 5.49 -1.36 4.03
N LEU A 91 4.21 -1.76 3.96
CA LEU A 91 3.44 -1.79 2.71
C LEU A 91 2.71 -0.46 2.55
N TYR A 92 3.11 0.30 1.53
CA TYR A 92 2.54 1.61 1.24
C TYR A 92 1.57 1.50 0.07
N PHE A 93 0.39 2.07 0.26
CA PHE A 93 -0.58 2.30 -0.81
C PHE A 93 -0.42 3.73 -1.31
N ARG A 94 -0.27 3.93 -2.62
CA ARG A 94 -0.22 5.29 -3.17
C ARG A 94 -1.60 5.93 -3.01
N ALA A 95 -1.64 7.12 -2.41
CA ALA A 95 -2.89 7.85 -2.26
C ALA A 95 -3.47 8.27 -3.61
N VAL A 96 -4.75 7.97 -3.82
CA VAL A 96 -5.56 8.45 -4.95
C VAL A 96 -6.48 9.61 -4.53
N SER A 97 -7.05 10.33 -5.50
CA SER A 97 -7.91 11.49 -5.23
C SER A 97 -9.35 11.14 -4.82
N GLY A 98 -9.71 9.85 -4.78
CA GLY A 98 -11.06 9.38 -4.47
C GLY A 98 -11.10 7.90 -4.12
N ASN A 99 -12.29 7.34 -4.00
CA ASN A 99 -12.46 5.90 -3.84
C ASN A 99 -12.05 5.19 -5.15
N PRO A 100 -11.40 4.02 -5.09
CA PRO A 100 -11.21 3.18 -6.27
C PRO A 100 -12.56 2.78 -6.86
N GLY A 101 -12.54 2.45 -8.16
CA GLY A 101 -13.72 1.91 -8.84
C GLY A 101 -14.18 0.61 -8.16
N VAL A 102 -15.48 0.35 -8.28
CA VAL A 102 -16.09 -0.89 -7.82
C VAL A 102 -15.82 -1.96 -8.87
N ASP A 103 -15.03 -2.97 -8.51
CA ASP A 103 -14.90 -4.19 -9.29
C ASP A 103 -15.83 -5.25 -8.68
N GLU A 104 -16.75 -5.79 -9.50
CA GLU A 104 -17.73 -6.77 -9.04
C GLU A 104 -17.02 -7.99 -8.42
N GLY A 105 -17.39 -8.32 -7.17
CA GLY A 105 -16.78 -9.42 -6.43
C GLY A 105 -15.44 -9.11 -5.76
N TYR A 106 -14.97 -7.85 -5.78
CA TYR A 106 -13.74 -7.44 -5.10
C TYR A 106 -13.99 -6.43 -3.99
N ALA A 107 -13.15 -6.52 -2.95
CA ALA A 107 -13.01 -5.52 -1.89
C ALA A 107 -11.57 -4.98 -1.93
N ALA A 108 -11.35 -3.77 -1.39
CA ALA A 108 -10.06 -3.09 -1.47
C ALA A 108 -9.60 -2.54 -0.11
N ILE A 109 -8.30 -2.63 0.14
CA ILE A 109 -7.60 -1.73 1.06
C ILE A 109 -6.81 -0.77 0.20
N PHE A 110 -7.02 0.52 0.42
CA PHE A 110 -6.39 1.55 -0.39
C PHE A 110 -6.09 2.79 0.44
N SER A 111 -5.31 3.69 -0.15
CA SER A 111 -5.08 5.01 0.40
C SER A 111 -5.74 6.06 -0.47
N LYS A 112 -6.38 7.06 0.13
CA LYS A 112 -6.79 8.28 -0.56
C LYS A 112 -6.41 9.50 0.24
N LEU A 113 -6.32 10.62 -0.47
CA LEU A 113 -6.10 11.91 0.17
C LEU A 113 -7.38 12.38 0.86
N VAL A 114 -7.29 12.66 2.16
CA VAL A 114 -8.29 13.43 2.91
C VAL A 114 -7.58 14.68 3.38
N ASP A 115 -8.06 15.85 2.91
CA ASP A 115 -7.45 17.15 3.22
C ASP A 115 -5.94 17.25 2.92
N GLY A 116 -5.49 16.52 1.89
CA GLY A 116 -4.09 16.51 1.45
C GLY A 116 -3.21 15.46 2.13
N GLU A 117 -3.73 14.74 3.13
CA GLU A 117 -3.02 13.68 3.86
C GLU A 117 -3.46 12.29 3.41
N ALA A 118 -2.52 11.35 3.33
CA ALA A 118 -2.80 9.98 2.94
C ALA A 118 -3.43 9.20 4.10
N HIS A 119 -4.66 8.69 3.92
CA HIS A 119 -5.36 7.87 4.89
C HIS A 119 -5.71 6.50 4.32
N VAL A 120 -5.68 5.47 5.15
CA VAL A 120 -6.02 4.10 4.74
C VAL A 120 -7.51 3.85 4.94
N PHE A 121 -8.13 3.29 3.92
CA PHE A 121 -9.53 2.91 3.87
C PHE A 121 -9.66 1.45 3.49
N ALA A 122 -10.74 0.85 3.99
CA ALA A 122 -11.27 -0.40 3.50
C ALA A 122 -12.54 -0.05 2.72
N GLN A 123 -12.68 -0.65 1.55
CA GLN A 123 -13.87 -0.58 0.72
C GLN A 123 -14.35 -2.01 0.49
N ASP A 124 -15.62 -2.27 0.75
CA ASP A 124 -16.28 -3.47 0.23
C ASP A 124 -16.71 -3.24 -1.23
N GLN A 125 -17.74 -3.91 -1.73
CA GLN A 125 -18.15 -3.64 -3.11
C GLN A 125 -18.55 -2.17 -3.31
N GLU A 126 -19.13 -1.47 -2.35
CA GLU A 126 -19.62 -0.10 -2.54
C GLU A 126 -19.35 0.82 -1.34
N ASP A 127 -19.39 0.29 -0.12
CA ASP A 127 -19.21 1.04 1.11
C ASP A 127 -17.73 1.22 1.43
N VAL A 128 -17.39 2.42 1.93
CA VAL A 128 -16.01 2.81 2.24
C VAL A 128 -15.90 3.30 3.67
N THR A 129 -15.01 2.66 4.43
CA THR A 129 -14.76 2.99 5.84
C THR A 129 -13.27 3.30 6.06
N PRO A 130 -12.93 4.40 6.77
CA PRO A 130 -11.56 4.65 7.18
C PRO A 130 -11.07 3.55 8.13
N VAL A 131 -9.92 2.95 7.84
CA VAL A 131 -9.25 1.98 8.72
C VAL A 131 -8.39 2.70 9.77
N SER A 132 -7.90 3.89 9.43
CA SER A 132 -6.86 4.58 10.21
C SER A 132 -7.36 5.38 11.42
N SER A 133 -8.63 5.27 11.85
CA SER A 133 -9.20 6.16 12.88
C SER A 133 -9.46 5.49 14.26
N LEU A 134 -9.16 4.20 14.46
CA LEU A 134 -9.51 3.48 15.70
C LEU A 134 -8.39 2.54 16.20
N SER A 135 -7.99 2.71 17.45
CA SER A 135 -7.18 1.77 18.24
C SER A 135 -8.06 1.20 19.37
N HIS A 136 -7.63 0.16 20.08
CA HIS A 136 -8.39 -0.40 21.20
C HIS A 136 -7.50 -0.54 22.43
N VAL A 137 -8.01 -0.16 23.60
CA VAL A 137 -7.32 -0.31 24.89
C VAL A 137 -8.32 -0.88 25.89
N GLU A 138 -7.98 -2.00 26.54
CA GLU A 138 -8.82 -2.68 27.54
C GLU A 138 -10.24 -3.07 27.07
N GLY A 139 -10.41 -3.35 25.77
CA GLY A 139 -11.70 -3.75 25.21
C GLY A 139 -12.64 -2.59 24.88
N GLU A 140 -12.17 -1.35 24.96
CA GLU A 140 -12.91 -0.16 24.52
C GLU A 140 -12.31 0.44 23.26
N TRP A 141 -13.18 1.01 22.42
CA TRP A 141 -12.78 1.79 21.27
C TRP A 141 -12.04 3.03 21.76
N VAL A 142 -10.80 3.18 21.32
CA VAL A 142 -9.97 4.32 21.67
C VAL A 142 -9.41 5.03 20.46
N PHE A 143 -9.34 6.34 20.56
CA PHE A 143 -8.44 7.11 19.74
C PHE A 143 -7.11 7.22 20.48
N ARG A 144 -6.12 6.45 20.04
CA ARG A 144 -4.76 6.48 20.59
C ARG A 144 -3.84 7.20 19.63
N SER A 145 -3.23 8.28 20.10
CA SER A 145 -2.24 9.06 19.35
C SER A 145 -0.97 9.15 20.18
N GLU A 146 0.15 8.74 19.61
CA GLU A 146 1.46 8.83 20.24
C GLU A 146 2.28 9.97 19.64
N ASN A 147 2.84 10.82 20.51
CA ASN A 147 3.78 11.86 20.13
C ASN A 147 5.20 11.36 20.39
N VAL A 148 5.80 10.78 19.36
CA VAL A 148 7.17 10.22 19.36
C VAL A 148 8.27 11.24 19.65
N ARG A 149 8.03 12.54 19.43
CA ARG A 149 9.00 13.61 19.72
C ARG A 149 9.03 14.00 21.20
N THR A 150 7.93 13.78 21.92
CA THR A 150 7.80 14.12 23.35
C THR A 150 7.73 12.88 24.24
N GLY A 151 7.60 11.69 23.65
CA GLY A 151 7.38 10.42 24.35
C GLY A 151 6.00 10.31 25.02
N ARG A 152 5.05 11.20 24.69
CA ARG A 152 3.73 11.26 25.32
C ARG A 152 2.69 10.60 24.42
N ALA A 153 1.85 9.73 24.97
CA ALA A 153 0.69 9.19 24.29
C ALA A 153 -0.60 9.74 24.90
N VAL A 154 -1.55 10.09 24.04
CA VAL A 154 -2.93 10.42 24.41
C VAL A 154 -3.79 9.25 24.00
N THR A 155 -4.59 8.75 24.93
CA THR A 155 -5.60 7.72 24.67
C THR A 155 -6.95 8.27 25.09
N ILE A 156 -7.83 8.48 24.11
CA ILE A 156 -9.21 8.89 24.34
C ILE A 156 -10.05 7.64 24.28
N HIS A 157 -10.65 7.30 25.41
CA HIS A 157 -11.62 6.22 25.49
C HIS A 157 -12.94 6.69 24.91
N VAL A 158 -13.16 6.43 23.61
CA VAL A 158 -14.30 6.93 22.83
C VAL A 158 -15.61 6.41 23.44
N GLU A 159 -15.63 5.16 23.89
CA GLU A 159 -16.81 4.61 24.57
C GLU A 159 -17.12 5.30 25.91
N ARG A 160 -16.10 5.58 26.72
CA ARG A 160 -16.28 6.26 28.01
C ARG A 160 -16.77 7.69 27.80
N PHE A 161 -16.21 8.37 26.79
CA PHE A 161 -16.63 9.72 26.43
C PHE A 161 -18.09 9.74 25.98
N VAL A 162 -18.48 8.85 25.06
CA VAL A 162 -19.85 8.83 24.54
C VAL A 162 -20.86 8.52 25.63
N ARG A 163 -20.63 7.53 26.50
CA ARG A 163 -21.52 7.23 27.65
C ARG A 163 -21.75 8.47 28.51
N ARG A 164 -20.68 9.22 28.78
CA ARG A 164 -20.80 10.44 29.60
C ARG A 164 -21.64 11.52 28.92
N VAL A 165 -21.57 11.63 27.59
CA VAL A 165 -22.39 12.56 26.82
C VAL A 165 -23.86 12.12 26.79
N GLU A 166 -24.12 10.82 26.64
CA GLU A 166 -25.49 10.28 26.69
C GLU A 166 -26.14 10.55 28.06
N GLU A 167 -25.41 10.35 29.16
CA GLU A 167 -25.86 10.67 30.52
C GLU A 167 -26.26 12.14 30.69
N LEU A 168 -25.44 13.06 30.18
CA LEU A 168 -25.66 14.50 30.34
C LEU A 168 -26.75 15.03 29.39
N SER A 169 -26.91 14.40 28.23
CA SER A 169 -27.82 14.86 27.17
C SER A 169 -29.18 14.18 27.19
N GLY A 170 -29.29 13.02 27.84
CA GLY A 170 -30.49 12.18 27.82
C GLY A 170 -30.79 11.55 26.45
N LYS A 171 -29.84 11.60 25.51
CA LYS A 171 -29.98 11.02 24.17
C LYS A 171 -29.04 9.84 24.01
N THR A 172 -29.52 8.78 23.37
CA THR A 172 -28.68 7.65 22.96
C THR A 172 -27.94 8.02 21.67
N LEU A 173 -26.62 7.95 21.70
CA LEU A 173 -25.68 8.30 20.64
C LEU A 173 -24.89 7.08 20.14
N ILE A 174 -24.80 6.01 20.94
CA ILE A 174 -24.28 4.70 20.53
C ILE A 174 -25.42 3.69 20.54
N THR A 175 -25.68 3.11 19.37
CA THR A 175 -26.45 1.88 19.24
C THR A 175 -25.49 0.72 19.11
N LYS A 176 -25.40 -0.12 20.14
CA LYS A 176 -24.66 -1.38 20.06
C LYS A 176 -25.59 -2.42 19.45
N SER A 177 -25.18 -3.04 18.34
CA SER A 177 -25.78 -4.30 17.91
C SER A 177 -25.06 -5.42 18.64
N ASP A 178 -25.79 -6.20 19.45
CA ASP A 178 -25.22 -7.43 20.00
C ASP A 178 -24.91 -8.41 18.86
N ALA A 179 -23.85 -9.21 19.05
CA ALA A 179 -23.35 -10.13 18.04
C ALA A 179 -24.41 -11.18 17.67
N ALA A 180 -24.65 -11.33 16.35
CA ALA A 180 -25.37 -12.44 15.73
C ALA A 180 -24.41 -13.59 15.40
#